data_AF-A0AAV4D4Q2-F1
#
_entry.id   AF-A0AAV4D4Q2-F1
#
_cell.length_a   1.000
_cell.length_b   1.000
_cell.length_c   1.000
_cell.angle_alpha   90.00
_cell.angle_beta   90.00
_cell.angle_gamma   90.00
#
_symmetry.space_group_name_H-M   'P 1'
#
loop_
_entity.id
_entity.type
_entity.pdbx_description
1 polymer ?
#
loop_
_entity_poly.entity_id
_entity_poly.type
_entity_poly.pdbx_seq_one_letter_code
_entity_poly.pdbx_strand_id
1 'polypeptide(L)'
;MSERAACLQNYPMIMVMVLLIIIPVFAARVKGKAPAMHLDVSHTIDPTTESGLLVVNCSVDTRLADMIRVTSLAVFGPKPYGKQGEFIELVVVDIWSPAPKLTSDLGSARVDINGKIVPHKDGLSYLFMSWNSPTPGYRQDYRCVANGLDRQRQAASIAKTVKVGILKTGCCLKMDFIDLQIKKLFSTVEALGSKLDLQIKNLYSKVETLGSTLESFQQNQILRFKMVRIDQGRFDVSGISKNRMYLASYPKERFVLEVANRECRYSGGYLVELDDDDEYQFVYDFVTRIRGSNTFWTVASAVHRKCYMSRGSSSCCSLQMLHVPCQFQLLFSS
;
A
#
# COMPACT_ATOMS: atom_id res chain seq x y z
N MET A 1 -26.82 -45.13 9.52
CA MET A 1 -27.47 -45.08 10.85
C MET A 1 -26.42 -45.42 11.89
N SER A 2 -25.94 -44.41 12.63
CA SER A 2 -25.38 -44.56 13.98
C SER A 2 -25.00 -43.17 14.47
N GLU A 3 -25.76 -42.67 15.43
CA GLU A 3 -25.57 -41.43 16.17
C GLU A 3 -24.32 -41.50 17.07
N ARG A 4 -23.59 -40.39 17.20
CA ARG A 4 -22.81 -40.00 18.40
C ARG A 4 -22.81 -38.47 18.45
N ALA A 5 -23.72 -37.86 19.18
CA ALA A 5 -23.71 -37.62 20.63
C ALA A 5 -22.63 -36.61 21.06
N ALA A 6 -23.13 -35.43 21.41
CA ALA A 6 -22.40 -34.24 21.84
C ALA A 6 -21.83 -34.38 23.26
N CYS A 7 -20.71 -33.69 23.50
CA CYS A 7 -20.24 -33.31 24.84
C CYS A 7 -19.93 -31.82 24.83
N LEU A 8 -20.84 -31.02 25.37
CA LEU A 8 -20.61 -29.62 25.75
C LEU A 8 -20.25 -29.61 27.24
N GLN A 9 -19.00 -29.30 27.56
CA GLN A 9 -18.54 -29.00 28.91
C GLN A 9 -18.55 -27.49 29.13
N ASN A 10 -19.38 -27.06 30.09
CA ASN A 10 -19.41 -25.73 30.68
C ASN A 10 -18.12 -25.47 31.47
N TYR A 11 -17.39 -24.41 31.12
CA TYR A 11 -16.35 -23.82 31.98
C TYR A 11 -16.85 -22.48 32.53
N PRO A 12 -16.71 -22.22 33.85
CA PRO A 12 -17.04 -20.91 34.41
C PRO A 12 -15.98 -19.89 34.01
N MET A 13 -16.39 -18.80 33.37
CA MET A 13 -15.55 -17.62 33.14
C MET A 13 -15.20 -16.97 34.48
N ILE A 14 -13.98 -17.21 34.95
CA ILE A 14 -13.34 -16.39 35.98
C ILE A 14 -12.82 -15.14 35.28
N MET A 15 -13.55 -14.05 35.42
CA MET A 15 -13.19 -12.73 34.91
C MET A 15 -12.08 -12.14 35.80
N VAL A 16 -10.82 -12.45 35.48
CA VAL A 16 -9.66 -11.81 36.12
C VAL A 16 -9.52 -10.41 35.55
N MET A 17 -9.90 -9.42 36.35
CA MET A 17 -9.74 -8.00 36.04
C MET A 17 -8.25 -7.63 36.18
N VAL A 18 -7.49 -7.73 35.09
CA VAL A 18 -6.09 -7.30 35.03
C VAL A 18 -6.05 -5.77 34.98
N LEU A 19 -5.74 -5.16 36.12
CA LEU A 19 -5.49 -3.72 36.23
C LEU A 19 -4.14 -3.40 35.55
N LEU A 20 -4.18 -2.95 34.30
CA LEU A 20 -3.01 -2.45 33.57
C LEU A 20 -2.58 -1.10 34.15
N ILE A 21 -1.63 -1.14 35.11
CA ILE A 21 -0.91 0.06 35.55
C ILE A 21 0.09 0.42 34.45
N ILE A 22 -0.26 1.41 33.63
CA ILE A 22 0.66 2.01 32.65
C ILE A 22 1.66 2.86 33.43
N ILE A 23 2.80 2.28 33.80
CA ILE A 23 3.94 3.04 34.31
C ILE A 23 4.61 3.70 33.10
N PRO A 24 4.68 5.04 33.00
CA PRO A 24 5.47 5.69 31.97
C PRO A 24 6.94 5.39 32.22
N VAL A 25 7.49 4.43 31.46
CA VAL A 25 8.93 4.19 31.39
C VAL A 25 9.53 5.39 30.66
N PHE A 26 9.91 6.42 31.42
CA PHE A 26 10.80 7.45 30.95
C PHE A 26 12.14 6.79 30.63
N ALA A 27 12.33 6.40 29.36
CA ALA A 27 13.62 6.02 28.83
C ALA A 27 14.54 7.24 28.87
N ALA A 28 15.24 7.42 30.00
CA ALA A 28 16.32 8.37 30.10
C ALA A 28 17.36 8.01 29.04
N ARG A 29 17.46 8.84 28.00
CA ARG A 29 18.46 8.70 26.93
C ARG A 29 19.82 8.96 27.56
N VAL A 30 20.48 7.91 28.05
CA VAL A 30 21.86 7.97 28.52
C VAL A 30 22.69 8.36 27.31
N LYS A 31 23.07 9.65 27.21
CA LYS A 31 24.05 10.12 26.24
C LYS A 31 25.39 9.47 26.63
N GLY A 32 25.69 8.33 26.03
CA GLY A 32 26.96 7.64 26.23
C GLY A 32 28.10 8.60 25.92
N LYS A 33 29.03 8.75 26.86
CA LYS A 33 30.26 9.53 26.66
C LYS A 33 31.02 8.90 25.49
N ALA A 34 31.40 9.71 24.50
CA ALA A 34 32.15 9.23 23.34
C ALA A 34 33.45 8.52 23.80
N PRO A 35 33.85 7.40 23.17
CA PRO A 35 35.04 6.66 23.56
C PRO A 35 36.29 7.49 23.28
N ALA A 36 37.23 7.48 24.22
CA ALA A 36 38.48 8.25 24.11
C ALA A 36 39.50 7.67 23.12
N MET A 37 39.37 6.38 22.82
CA MET A 37 40.24 5.65 21.91
C MET A 37 39.42 5.01 20.80
N HIS A 38 39.88 5.21 19.57
CA HIS A 38 39.36 4.56 18.38
C HIS A 38 40.41 3.61 17.82
N LEU A 39 40.00 2.39 17.55
CA LEU A 39 40.81 1.37 16.89
C LEU A 39 39.90 0.80 15.81
N ASP A 40 40.32 0.98 14.56
CA ASP A 40 39.69 0.40 13.40
C ASP A 40 40.67 -0.57 12.75
N VAL A 41 40.19 -1.76 12.43
CA VAL A 41 40.98 -2.81 11.80
C VAL A 41 40.17 -3.40 10.67
N SER A 42 40.68 -3.24 9.46
CA SER A 42 40.07 -3.78 8.25
C SER A 42 41.04 -4.72 7.56
N HIS A 43 40.51 -5.82 7.04
CA HIS A 43 41.27 -6.79 6.27
C HIS A 43 40.51 -7.10 4.98
N THR A 44 41.08 -6.71 3.85
CA THR A 44 40.54 -6.96 2.52
C THR A 44 41.29 -8.12 1.91
N ILE A 45 40.61 -9.12 1.37
CA ILE A 45 41.23 -10.26 0.69
C ILE A 45 40.98 -10.10 -0.82
N ASP A 46 42.04 -10.16 -1.62
CA ASP A 46 41.92 -10.32 -3.06
C ASP A 46 41.58 -11.79 -3.37
N PRO A 47 40.39 -12.08 -3.95
CA PRO A 47 39.97 -13.44 -4.24
C PRO A 47 40.83 -14.13 -5.31
N THR A 48 41.62 -13.39 -6.08
CA THR A 48 42.41 -13.93 -7.18
C THR A 48 43.82 -14.35 -6.77
N THR A 49 44.40 -13.67 -5.78
CA THR A 49 45.80 -13.85 -5.38
C THR A 49 45.96 -14.39 -3.96
N GLU A 50 44.86 -14.49 -3.19
CA GLU A 50 44.85 -14.73 -1.73
C GLU A 50 45.68 -13.72 -0.92
N SER A 51 46.25 -12.71 -1.58
CA SER A 51 46.90 -11.59 -0.95
C SER A 51 45.83 -10.73 -0.28
N GLY A 52 46.13 -10.24 0.91
CA GLY A 52 45.20 -9.41 1.66
C GLY A 52 45.84 -8.10 2.05
N LEU A 53 45.07 -7.03 2.13
CA LEU A 53 45.51 -5.76 2.70
C LEU A 53 44.93 -5.67 4.10
N LEU A 54 45.80 -5.61 5.11
CA LEU A 54 45.42 -5.30 6.49
C LEU A 54 45.72 -3.83 6.77
N VAL A 55 44.72 -3.10 7.23
CA VAL A 55 44.85 -1.71 7.66
C VAL A 55 44.44 -1.60 9.12
N VAL A 56 45.36 -1.11 9.96
CA VAL A 56 45.12 -0.81 11.37
C VAL A 56 45.25 0.70 11.57
N ASN A 57 44.19 1.31 12.09
CA ASN A 57 44.17 2.73 12.44
C ASN A 57 43.82 2.87 13.91
N CYS A 58 44.80 3.29 14.71
CA CYS A 58 44.58 3.66 16.10
C CYS A 58 44.65 5.17 16.29
N SER A 59 43.67 5.74 16.99
CA SER A 59 43.70 7.14 17.39
C SER A 59 43.18 7.34 18.81
N VAL A 60 43.67 8.39 19.46
CA VAL A 60 43.31 8.77 20.83
C VAL A 60 43.01 10.25 20.91
N ASP A 61 41.83 10.56 21.45
CA ASP A 61 41.47 11.92 21.86
C ASP A 61 41.84 12.10 23.34
N THR A 62 42.93 12.81 23.56
CA THR A 62 43.45 13.09 24.91
C THR A 62 42.46 13.85 25.79
N ARG A 63 41.53 14.62 25.20
CA ARG A 63 40.49 15.36 25.93
C ARG A 63 39.46 14.42 26.55
N LEU A 64 39.23 13.27 25.91
CA LEU A 64 38.27 12.26 26.36
C LEU A 64 38.94 11.20 27.26
N ALA A 65 40.25 10.98 27.11
CA ALA A 65 41.03 9.91 27.74
C ALA A 65 41.38 10.13 29.23
N ASP A 66 41.01 11.29 29.79
CA ASP A 66 41.52 11.76 31.09
C ASP A 66 43.06 11.82 31.18
N MET A 67 43.71 11.91 30.02
CA MET A 67 45.17 12.05 29.89
C MET A 67 45.51 13.51 29.58
N ILE A 68 46.42 14.09 30.36
CA ILE A 68 47.03 15.38 30.01
C ILE A 68 47.95 15.23 28.81
N ARG A 69 48.63 14.09 28.65
CA ARG A 69 49.59 13.89 27.54
C ARG A 69 49.74 12.43 27.20
N VAL A 70 49.68 12.10 25.91
CA VAL A 70 50.12 10.78 25.40
C VAL A 70 51.63 10.83 25.20
N THR A 71 52.35 9.84 25.73
CA THR A 71 53.79 9.67 25.60
C THR A 71 54.14 8.62 24.56
N SER A 72 53.30 7.59 24.39
CA SER A 72 53.46 6.57 23.35
C SER A 72 52.12 6.03 22.87
N LEU A 73 52.06 5.61 21.62
CA LEU A 73 50.97 4.84 21.04
C LEU A 73 51.56 3.59 20.39
N ALA A 74 51.04 2.43 20.74
CA ALA A 74 51.52 1.14 20.26
C ALA A 74 50.35 0.28 19.76
N VAL A 75 50.55 -0.36 18.61
CA VAL A 75 49.64 -1.36 18.06
C VAL A 75 50.26 -2.73 18.25
N PHE A 76 49.47 -3.62 18.83
CA PHE A 76 49.80 -5.00 19.08
C PHE A 76 48.91 -5.91 18.23
N GLY A 77 49.51 -6.94 17.64
CA GLY A 77 48.82 -8.01 16.93
C GLY A 77 48.99 -9.35 17.64
N PRO A 78 48.33 -10.41 17.18
CA PRO A 78 48.44 -11.72 17.81
C PRO A 78 49.85 -12.30 17.58
N LYS A 79 50.38 -13.00 18.57
CA LYS A 79 51.67 -13.66 18.48
C LYS A 79 51.57 -14.91 17.60
N PRO A 80 52.32 -15.04 16.48
CA PRO A 80 52.36 -16.28 15.72
C PRO A 80 52.80 -17.44 16.62
N TYR A 81 52.05 -18.54 16.59
CA TYR A 81 52.29 -19.73 17.42
C TYR A 81 52.22 -19.49 18.95
N GLY A 82 51.73 -18.33 19.38
CA GLY A 82 51.47 -18.03 20.80
C GLY A 82 50.13 -18.58 21.28
N LYS A 83 49.87 -18.46 22.59
CA LYS A 83 48.54 -18.78 23.15
C LYS A 83 47.52 -17.73 22.68
N GLN A 84 46.25 -18.12 22.61
CA GLN A 84 45.17 -17.18 22.27
C GLN A 84 45.16 -16.00 23.25
N GLY A 85 45.17 -14.78 22.70
CA GLY A 85 45.25 -13.55 23.50
C GLY A 85 46.66 -13.12 23.89
N GLU A 86 47.71 -13.84 23.47
CA GLU A 86 49.07 -13.31 23.49
C GLU A 86 49.27 -12.36 22.32
N PHE A 87 49.78 -11.17 22.62
CA PHE A 87 50.04 -10.15 21.64
C PHE A 87 51.54 -9.84 21.54
N ILE A 88 51.99 -9.47 20.34
CA ILE A 88 53.30 -8.88 20.10
C ILE A 88 53.12 -7.44 19.63
N GLU A 89 54.06 -6.57 20.00
CA GLU A 89 54.09 -5.21 19.51
C GLU A 89 54.50 -5.21 18.03
N LEU A 90 53.71 -4.55 17.19
CA LEU A 90 53.95 -4.46 15.75
C LEU A 90 54.58 -3.13 15.39
N VAL A 91 53.96 -2.05 15.86
CA VAL A 91 54.39 -0.68 15.58
C VAL A 91 54.19 0.20 16.80
N VAL A 92 55.14 1.09 17.04
CA VAL A 92 55.10 2.09 18.11
C VAL A 92 55.50 3.46 17.59
N VAL A 93 54.87 4.50 18.12
CA VAL A 93 55.33 5.89 18.03
C VAL A 93 55.39 6.46 19.44
N ASP A 94 56.45 7.22 19.73
CA ASP A 94 56.65 7.85 21.02
C ASP A 94 57.15 9.30 20.87
N ILE A 95 57.12 10.06 21.95
CA ILE A 95 57.50 11.48 21.94
C ILE A 95 59.01 11.72 21.76
N TRP A 96 59.83 10.70 21.96
CA TRP A 96 61.29 10.75 21.82
C TRP A 96 61.73 10.35 20.41
N SER A 97 60.91 9.54 19.74
CA SER A 97 61.07 9.07 18.37
C SER A 97 59.81 9.39 17.56
N PRO A 98 59.72 10.60 16.99
CA PRO A 98 58.50 11.05 16.31
C PRO A 98 58.17 10.24 15.05
N ALA A 99 59.16 9.55 14.47
CA ALA A 99 58.93 8.59 13.41
C ALA A 99 58.46 7.26 14.02
N PRO A 100 57.32 6.70 13.56
CA PRO A 100 56.88 5.39 14.00
C PRO A 100 57.91 4.32 13.62
N LYS A 101 58.04 3.29 14.44
CA LYS A 101 58.99 2.20 14.27
C LYS A 101 58.26 0.86 14.29
N LEU A 102 58.65 -0.04 13.39
CA LEU A 102 58.29 -1.45 13.47
C LEU A 102 59.14 -2.11 14.56
N THR A 103 58.52 -2.89 15.44
CA THR A 103 59.21 -3.55 16.56
C THR A 103 59.28 -5.07 16.41
N SER A 104 58.54 -5.63 15.47
CA SER A 104 58.64 -7.03 15.07
C SER A 104 58.99 -7.16 13.59
N ASP A 105 59.67 -8.26 13.26
CA ASP A 105 59.93 -8.66 11.89
C ASP A 105 58.62 -9.22 11.31
N LEU A 106 57.95 -8.40 10.50
CA LEU A 106 56.70 -8.74 9.82
C LEU A 106 56.95 -9.47 8.47
N GLY A 107 58.17 -9.95 8.25
CA GLY A 107 58.60 -10.68 7.06
C GLY A 107 58.94 -9.77 5.88
N SER A 108 59.10 -10.37 4.69
CA SER A 108 59.39 -9.67 3.42
C SER A 108 58.23 -8.84 2.86
N ALA A 109 57.12 -8.76 3.60
CA ALA A 109 55.94 -8.03 3.22
C ALA A 109 56.17 -6.51 3.27
N ARG A 110 55.55 -5.78 2.34
CA ARG A 110 55.55 -4.32 2.37
C ARG A 110 54.61 -3.84 3.47
N VAL A 111 55.19 -3.21 4.49
CA VAL A 111 54.47 -2.59 5.60
C VAL A 111 54.71 -1.08 5.56
N ASP A 112 53.64 -0.32 5.40
CA ASP A 112 53.66 1.14 5.44
C ASP A 112 53.15 1.60 6.80
N ILE A 113 53.93 2.44 7.49
CA ILE A 113 53.58 2.98 8.80
C ILE A 113 53.58 4.50 8.78
N ASN A 114 52.62 5.10 9.47
CA ASN A 114 52.55 6.53 9.68
C ASN A 114 51.96 6.81 11.06
N GLY A 115 52.45 7.80 11.78
CA GLY A 115 51.97 8.08 13.12
C GLY A 115 52.47 9.42 13.62
N LYS A 116 51.71 10.01 14.53
CA LYS A 116 52.06 11.28 15.16
C LYS A 116 51.44 11.37 16.54
N ILE A 117 52.26 11.71 17.52
CA ILE A 117 51.79 12.15 18.84
C ILE A 117 51.63 13.66 18.80
N VAL A 118 50.43 14.11 19.11
CA VAL A 118 50.04 15.51 19.08
C VAL A 118 49.88 16.00 20.53
N PRO A 119 50.36 17.20 20.88
CA PRO A 119 50.11 17.77 22.20
C PRO A 119 48.62 17.86 22.52
N HIS A 120 48.26 17.84 23.80
CA HIS A 120 46.88 17.78 24.30
C HIS A 120 45.88 18.72 23.62
N LYS A 121 46.34 19.93 23.26
CA LYS A 121 45.51 21.00 22.72
C LYS A 121 45.39 20.97 21.20
N ASP A 122 46.22 20.19 20.51
CA ASP A 122 46.45 20.35 19.07
C ASP A 122 45.79 19.25 18.22
N GLY A 123 45.07 18.29 18.84
CA GLY A 123 44.24 17.33 18.12
C GLY A 123 44.38 15.87 18.56
N LEU A 124 44.16 14.96 17.61
CA LEU A 124 44.16 13.51 17.79
C LEU A 124 45.56 12.94 17.58
N SER A 125 46.08 12.19 18.57
CA SER A 125 47.27 11.37 18.34
C SER A 125 46.86 10.11 17.60
N TYR A 126 47.61 9.69 16.59
CA TYR A 126 47.26 8.54 15.76
C TYR A 126 48.47 7.71 15.36
N LEU A 127 48.20 6.44 15.06
CA LEU A 127 49.15 5.46 14.53
C LEU A 127 48.41 4.59 13.52
N PHE A 128 48.94 4.58 12.31
CA PHE A 128 48.43 3.89 11.14
C PHE A 128 49.46 2.87 10.65
N MET A 129 48.99 1.68 10.31
CA MET A 129 49.78 0.61 9.71
C MET A 129 48.99 -0.03 8.58
N SER A 130 49.62 -0.17 7.43
CA SER A 130 49.11 -0.87 6.26
C SER A 130 50.06 -2.01 5.92
N TRP A 131 49.57 -3.24 5.92
CA TRP A 131 50.37 -4.44 5.73
C TRP A 131 49.82 -5.25 4.56
N ASN A 132 50.62 -5.35 3.50
CA ASN A 132 50.35 -6.18 2.35
C ASN A 132 50.67 -7.65 2.63
N SER A 133 49.69 -8.53 2.43
CA SER A 133 49.77 -9.98 2.62
C SER A 133 50.21 -10.41 4.02
N PRO A 134 49.45 -10.05 5.08
CA PRO A 134 49.78 -10.48 6.43
C PRO A 134 49.73 -12.02 6.54
N THR A 135 50.71 -12.59 7.23
CA THR A 135 50.75 -14.04 7.52
C THR A 135 49.45 -14.46 8.23
N PRO A 136 48.86 -15.63 7.94
CA PRO A 136 47.57 -16.04 8.48
C PRO A 136 47.44 -15.93 10.01
N GLY A 137 48.54 -16.08 10.76
CA GLY A 137 48.59 -15.91 12.21
C GLY A 137 48.18 -14.52 12.71
N TYR A 138 48.26 -13.48 11.87
CA TYR A 138 47.96 -12.09 12.23
C TYR A 138 46.49 -11.68 12.00
N ARG A 139 45.59 -12.58 11.61
CA ARG A 139 44.23 -12.21 11.16
C ARG A 139 43.15 -12.23 12.26
N GLN A 140 43.53 -12.14 13.54
CA GLN A 140 42.62 -12.36 14.67
C GLN A 140 42.31 -11.09 15.48
N ASP A 141 43.08 -10.79 16.50
CA ASP A 141 42.77 -9.73 17.47
C ASP A 141 43.89 -8.69 17.47
N TYR A 142 43.53 -7.42 17.47
CA TYR A 142 44.47 -6.32 17.57
C TYR A 142 44.17 -5.49 18.80
N ARG A 143 45.22 -5.01 19.45
CA ARG A 143 45.12 -4.15 20.62
C ARG A 143 45.91 -2.89 20.37
N CYS A 144 45.28 -1.74 20.56
CA CYS A 144 45.99 -0.48 20.65
C CYS A 144 46.13 -0.08 22.11
N VAL A 145 47.33 0.36 22.49
CA VAL A 145 47.65 0.85 23.82
C VAL A 145 48.23 2.24 23.71
N ALA A 146 47.68 3.19 24.46
CA ALA A 146 48.23 4.52 24.62
C ALA A 146 48.72 4.68 26.05
N ASN A 147 49.98 5.06 26.20
CA ASN A 147 50.57 5.39 27.49
C ASN A 147 50.75 6.90 27.58
N GLY A 148 50.63 7.43 28.78
CA GLY A 148 50.65 8.86 28.99
C GLY A 148 50.71 9.26 30.46
N LEU A 149 50.41 10.53 30.71
CA LEU A 149 50.22 11.08 32.04
C LEU A 149 48.77 11.51 32.20
N ASP A 150 48.16 11.14 33.33
CA ASP A 150 46.83 11.62 33.73
C ASP A 150 46.86 13.06 34.26
N ARG A 151 45.73 13.52 34.82
CA ARG A 151 45.60 14.87 35.39
C ARG A 151 46.45 15.11 36.64
N GLN A 152 46.81 14.04 37.34
CA GLN A 152 47.62 14.03 38.54
C GLN A 152 49.12 13.88 38.21
N ARG A 153 49.47 13.83 36.92
CA ARG A 153 50.82 13.58 36.41
C ARG A 153 51.36 12.20 36.78
N GLN A 154 50.45 11.24 36.99
CA GLN A 154 50.81 9.84 37.18
C GLN A 154 50.76 9.10 35.85
N ALA A 155 51.52 8.02 35.74
CA ALA A 155 51.51 7.19 34.55
C ALA A 155 50.14 6.54 34.36
N ALA A 156 49.54 6.74 33.19
CA ALA A 156 48.25 6.17 32.83
C ALA A 156 48.34 5.43 31.51
N SER A 157 47.54 4.38 31.37
CA SER A 157 47.43 3.60 30.14
C SER A 157 45.96 3.34 29.82
N ILE A 158 45.60 3.51 28.56
CA ILE A 158 44.31 3.09 28.03
C ILE A 158 44.55 2.11 26.90
N ALA A 159 43.67 1.12 26.78
CA ALA A 159 43.77 0.11 25.74
C ALA A 159 42.41 -0.19 25.13
N LYS A 160 42.41 -0.50 23.84
CA LYS A 160 41.25 -0.99 23.11
C LYS A 160 41.65 -2.21 22.30
N THR A 161 40.90 -3.29 22.46
CA THR A 161 41.08 -4.52 21.68
C THR A 161 39.92 -4.65 20.71
N VAL A 162 40.23 -4.92 19.45
CA VAL A 162 39.26 -5.18 18.39
C VAL A 162 39.59 -6.53 17.81
N LYS A 163 38.60 -7.42 17.79
CA LYS A 163 38.68 -8.62 16.97
C LYS A 163 38.51 -8.18 15.53
N VAL A 164 39.46 -8.54 14.67
CA VAL A 164 39.27 -8.55 13.23
C VAL A 164 38.13 -9.53 13.02
N GLY A 165 36.91 -8.99 12.95
CA GLY A 165 35.88 -9.68 12.23
C GLY A 165 36.53 -9.99 10.90
N ILE A 166 36.60 -11.26 10.53
CA ILE A 166 36.65 -11.59 9.11
C ILE A 166 35.42 -10.86 8.60
N LEU A 167 35.63 -9.65 8.07
CA LEU A 167 34.71 -9.06 7.17
C LEU A 167 34.67 -10.14 6.09
N LYS A 168 33.66 -11.00 6.17
CA LYS A 168 33.13 -11.72 5.02
C LYS A 168 32.52 -10.66 4.08
N THR A 169 33.28 -9.60 3.80
CA THR A 169 33.14 -8.70 2.67
C THR A 169 33.61 -9.51 1.48
N GLY A 170 32.68 -10.36 1.06
CA GLY A 170 32.82 -11.32 -0.01
C GLY A 170 31.56 -12.19 0.05
N CYS A 171 30.42 -11.62 -0.33
CA CYS A 171 29.10 -12.27 -0.48
C CYS A 171 28.10 -12.19 0.70
N CYS A 172 28.36 -12.73 1.91
CA CYS A 172 27.26 -13.03 2.84
C CYS A 172 26.57 -11.83 3.54
N LEU A 173 27.30 -10.81 4.02
CA LEU A 173 26.66 -9.67 4.71
C LEU A 173 26.00 -8.68 3.73
N LYS A 174 26.51 -8.61 2.49
CA LYS A 174 25.78 -7.96 1.40
C LYS A 174 24.51 -8.74 1.07
N MET A 175 24.54 -10.07 1.09
CA MET A 175 23.34 -10.88 0.88
C MET A 175 22.29 -10.65 1.97
N ASP A 176 22.62 -10.56 3.26
CA ASP A 176 21.59 -10.29 4.28
C ASP A 176 20.94 -8.92 4.11
N PHE A 177 21.74 -7.89 3.77
CA PHE A 177 21.22 -6.57 3.47
C PHE A 177 20.41 -6.55 2.16
N ILE A 178 20.90 -7.22 1.11
CA ILE A 178 20.21 -7.36 -0.17
C ILE A 178 18.92 -8.16 0.00
N ASP A 179 18.90 -9.22 0.80
CA ASP A 179 17.71 -10.01 1.14
C ASP A 179 16.68 -9.17 1.89
N LEU A 180 17.12 -8.32 2.82
CA LEU A 180 16.26 -7.34 3.48
C LEU A 180 15.68 -6.34 2.48
N GLN A 181 16.49 -5.83 1.54
CA GLN A 181 16.02 -4.92 0.49
C GLN A 181 15.11 -5.63 -0.52
N ILE A 182 15.37 -6.90 -0.86
CA ILE A 182 14.56 -7.73 -1.74
C ILE A 182 13.21 -8.02 -1.09
N LYS A 183 13.19 -8.40 0.19
CA LYS A 183 11.94 -8.58 0.96
C LYS A 183 11.13 -7.28 1.02
N LYS A 184 11.80 -6.15 1.26
CA LYS A 184 11.14 -4.84 1.24
C LYS A 184 10.58 -4.51 -0.15
N LEU A 185 11.33 -4.80 -1.21
CA LEU A 185 10.89 -4.60 -2.59
C LEU A 185 9.68 -5.48 -2.91
N PHE A 186 9.70 -6.76 -2.56
CA PHE A 186 8.56 -7.67 -2.72
C PHE A 186 7.33 -7.17 -1.97
N SER A 187 7.46 -6.74 -0.71
CA SER A 187 6.33 -6.17 0.03
C SER A 187 5.77 -4.90 -0.62
N THR A 188 6.62 -4.10 -1.27
CA THR A 188 6.21 -2.89 -1.99
C THR A 188 5.49 -3.24 -3.29
N VAL A 189 5.96 -4.25 -4.01
CA VAL A 189 5.34 -4.76 -5.24
C VAL A 189 3.97 -5.39 -4.95
N GLU A 190 3.84 -6.16 -3.87
CA GLU A 190 2.55 -6.72 -3.44
C GLU A 190 1.55 -5.62 -3.03
N ALA A 191 2.01 -4.60 -2.30
CA ALA A 191 1.17 -3.46 -1.93
C ALA A 191 0.74 -2.64 -3.17
N LEU A 192 1.61 -2.47 -4.16
CA LEU A 192 1.28 -1.84 -5.44
C LEU A 192 0.29 -2.70 -6.24
N GLY A 193 0.49 -4.03 -6.28
CA GLY A 193 -0.40 -4.97 -6.95
C GLY A 193 -1.82 -4.93 -6.38
N SER A 194 -1.97 -4.94 -5.05
CA SER A 194 -3.29 -4.83 -4.41
C SER A 194 -3.97 -3.47 -4.63
N LYS A 195 -3.19 -2.37 -4.65
CA LYS A 195 -3.70 -1.04 -4.99
C LYS A 195 -4.20 -0.97 -6.44
N LEU A 196 -3.48 -1.59 -7.37
CA LEU A 196 -3.87 -1.64 -8.78
C LEU A 196 -5.15 -2.47 -8.97
N ASP A 197 -5.27 -3.62 -8.30
CA ASP A 197 -6.47 -4.46 -8.36
C ASP A 197 -7.72 -3.71 -7.85
N LEU A 198 -7.58 -2.95 -6.76
CA LEU A 198 -8.64 -2.06 -6.26
C LEU A 198 -9.03 -0.97 -7.27
N GLN A 199 -8.05 -0.36 -7.94
CA GLN A 199 -8.32 0.65 -8.97
C GLN A 199 -9.04 0.05 -10.18
N ILE A 200 -8.63 -1.15 -10.61
CA ILE A 200 -9.26 -1.89 -11.71
C ILE A 200 -10.72 -2.21 -11.37
N LYS A 201 -11.00 -2.75 -10.18
CA LYS A 201 -12.37 -3.06 -9.72
C LYS A 201 -13.26 -1.82 -9.68
N ASN A 202 -12.74 -0.70 -9.17
CA ASN A 202 -13.45 0.57 -9.18
C ASN A 202 -13.74 1.05 -10.61
N LEU A 203 -12.77 0.95 -11.52
CA LEU A 203 -12.97 1.32 -12.92
C LEU A 203 -14.04 0.48 -13.61
N TYR A 204 -14.04 -0.84 -13.38
CA TYR A 204 -15.09 -1.73 -13.89
C TYR A 204 -16.47 -1.32 -13.39
N SER A 205 -16.64 -1.06 -12.09
CA SER A 205 -17.93 -0.60 -11.55
C SER A 205 -18.38 0.73 -12.18
N LYS A 206 -17.45 1.65 -12.46
CA LYS A 206 -17.77 2.92 -13.13
C LYS A 206 -18.23 2.69 -14.58
N VAL A 207 -17.53 1.83 -15.32
CA VAL A 207 -17.91 1.48 -16.70
C VAL A 207 -19.30 0.84 -16.74
N GLU A 208 -19.61 -0.05 -15.80
CA GLU A 208 -20.93 -0.67 -15.69
C GLU A 208 -22.03 0.37 -15.43
N THR A 209 -21.81 1.30 -14.49
CA THR A 209 -22.78 2.39 -14.21
C THR A 209 -22.95 3.35 -15.40
N LEU A 210 -21.88 3.60 -16.17
CA LEU A 210 -21.95 4.40 -17.39
C LEU A 210 -22.78 3.69 -18.47
N GLY A 211 -22.61 2.37 -18.61
CA GLY A 211 -23.39 1.54 -19.52
C GLY A 211 -24.89 1.62 -19.23
N SER A 212 -25.29 1.39 -17.98
CA SER A 212 -26.71 1.47 -17.59
C SER A 212 -27.29 2.87 -17.76
N THR A 213 -26.48 3.92 -17.48
CA THR A 213 -26.91 5.31 -17.67
C THR A 213 -27.11 5.64 -19.15
N LEU A 214 -26.21 5.20 -20.01
CA LEU A 214 -26.30 5.42 -21.46
C LEU A 214 -27.53 4.74 -22.05
N GLU A 215 -27.83 3.50 -21.66
CA GLU A 215 -29.04 2.78 -22.08
C GLU A 215 -30.30 3.53 -21.67
N SER A 216 -30.37 4.00 -20.43
CA SER A 216 -31.51 4.79 -19.94
C SER A 216 -31.66 6.12 -20.70
N PHE A 217 -30.56 6.76 -21.07
CA PHE A 217 -30.58 8.00 -21.84
C PHE A 217 -31.05 7.77 -23.27
N GLN A 218 -30.56 6.71 -23.92
CA GLN A 218 -31.00 6.32 -25.27
C GLN A 218 -32.49 5.99 -25.31
N GLN A 219 -32.99 5.22 -24.34
CA GLN A 219 -34.43 4.93 -24.22
C GLN A 219 -35.25 6.21 -24.05
N ASN A 220 -34.80 7.13 -23.19
CA ASN A 220 -35.47 8.41 -22.97
C ASN A 220 -35.48 9.31 -24.22
N GLN A 221 -34.40 9.34 -25.00
CA GLN A 221 -34.33 10.11 -26.25
C GLN A 221 -35.30 9.56 -27.30
N ILE A 222 -35.39 8.24 -27.46
CA ILE A 222 -36.33 7.60 -28.41
C ILE A 222 -37.77 7.98 -28.07
N LEU A 223 -38.12 7.97 -26.78
CA LEU A 223 -39.46 8.37 -26.33
C LEU A 223 -39.73 9.86 -26.59
N ARG A 224 -38.74 10.74 -26.39
CA ARG A 224 -38.85 12.17 -26.71
C ARG A 224 -39.06 12.44 -28.19
N PHE A 225 -38.33 11.76 -29.09
CA PHE A 225 -38.53 11.93 -30.53
C PHE A 225 -39.92 11.48 -30.99
N LYS A 226 -40.50 10.45 -30.36
CA LYS A 226 -41.89 10.04 -30.63
C LYS A 226 -42.91 11.07 -30.15
N MET A 227 -42.65 11.78 -29.05
CA MET A 227 -43.54 12.83 -28.55
C MET A 227 -43.68 14.03 -29.51
N VAL A 228 -42.68 14.34 -30.33
CA VAL A 228 -42.73 15.47 -31.28
C VAL A 228 -43.83 15.31 -32.34
N ARG A 229 -44.32 14.09 -32.58
CA ARG A 229 -45.40 13.81 -33.55
C ARG A 229 -46.80 13.78 -32.94
N ILE A 230 -46.92 13.90 -31.62
CA ILE A 230 -48.20 13.83 -30.93
C ILE A 230 -48.81 15.23 -30.93
N ASP A 231 -50.02 15.36 -31.46
CA ASP A 231 -50.80 16.59 -31.39
C ASP A 231 -51.21 16.84 -29.94
N GLN A 232 -50.43 17.65 -29.21
CA GLN A 232 -50.68 18.02 -27.81
C GLN A 232 -52.01 18.78 -27.63
N GLY A 233 -52.60 19.31 -28.71
CA GLY A 233 -53.95 19.88 -28.67
C GLY A 233 -55.06 18.82 -28.62
N ARG A 234 -54.75 17.57 -28.96
CA ARG A 234 -55.71 16.44 -28.98
C ARG A 234 -55.49 15.41 -27.88
N PHE A 235 -54.30 15.35 -27.31
CA PHE A 235 -53.94 14.34 -26.33
C PHE A 235 -53.21 14.94 -25.15
N ASP A 236 -53.64 14.56 -23.95
CA ASP A 236 -52.83 14.70 -22.74
C ASP A 236 -51.87 13.51 -22.68
N VAL A 237 -50.62 13.75 -22.27
CA VAL A 237 -49.54 12.74 -22.29
C VAL A 237 -49.14 12.39 -20.86
N SER A 238 -49.07 11.09 -20.55
CA SER A 238 -48.59 10.61 -19.25
C SER A 238 -47.08 10.71 -19.10
N GLY A 239 -46.59 10.49 -17.88
CA GLY A 239 -45.18 10.07 -17.69
C GLY A 239 -44.92 8.69 -18.32
N ILE A 240 -43.66 8.26 -18.33
CA ILE A 240 -43.29 6.92 -18.80
C ILE A 240 -43.50 5.92 -17.65
N SER A 241 -44.22 4.84 -17.90
CA SER A 241 -44.37 3.70 -16.97
C SER A 241 -44.13 2.40 -17.71
N LYS A 242 -43.25 1.53 -17.18
CA LYS A 242 -42.85 0.26 -17.81
C LYS A 242 -42.46 0.40 -19.30
N ASN A 243 -41.73 1.48 -19.62
CA ASN A 243 -41.32 1.82 -20.99
C ASN A 243 -42.49 2.10 -21.97
N ARG A 244 -43.69 2.38 -21.44
CA ARG A 244 -44.89 2.78 -22.18
C ARG A 244 -45.27 4.22 -21.84
N MET A 245 -45.96 4.86 -22.77
CA MET A 245 -46.53 6.19 -22.63
C MET A 245 -48.00 6.11 -23.02
N TYR A 246 -48.85 6.77 -22.23
CA TYR A 246 -50.29 6.70 -22.34
C TYR A 246 -50.78 8.07 -22.79
N LEU A 247 -51.72 8.06 -23.73
CA LEU A 247 -52.28 9.25 -24.34
C LEU A 247 -53.77 9.28 -24.03
N ALA A 248 -54.24 10.32 -23.34
CA ALA A 248 -55.65 10.49 -23.08
C ALA A 248 -56.24 11.45 -24.12
N SER A 249 -57.23 11.00 -24.89
CA SER A 249 -57.90 11.86 -25.87
C SER A 249 -59.12 12.55 -25.27
N TYR A 250 -59.37 13.79 -25.68
CA TYR A 250 -60.57 14.54 -25.31
C TYR A 250 -61.82 13.85 -25.90
N PRO A 251 -62.96 13.81 -25.18
CA PRO A 251 -64.16 13.14 -25.67
C PRO A 251 -64.65 13.80 -26.96
N LYS A 252 -64.76 12.99 -28.02
CA LYS A 252 -65.51 13.32 -29.23
C LYS A 252 -66.67 12.33 -29.33
N GLU A 253 -67.86 12.82 -29.01
CA GLU A 253 -69.14 12.13 -29.21
C GLU A 253 -69.15 10.65 -28.75
N ARG A 254 -70.09 9.84 -29.26
CA ARG A 254 -70.30 8.46 -28.80
C ARG A 254 -69.05 7.60 -29.06
N PHE A 255 -68.59 6.88 -28.04
CA PHE A 255 -67.47 5.95 -28.17
C PHE A 255 -67.86 4.79 -29.11
N VAL A 256 -67.13 4.66 -30.21
CA VAL A 256 -67.21 3.52 -31.13
C VAL A 256 -65.83 2.86 -31.12
N LEU A 257 -65.74 1.64 -30.57
CA LEU A 257 -64.47 0.94 -30.34
C LEU A 257 -63.58 0.88 -31.59
N GLU A 258 -64.16 0.56 -32.75
CA GLU A 258 -63.42 0.47 -34.01
C GLU A 258 -62.85 1.83 -34.47
N VAL A 259 -63.60 2.91 -34.25
CA VAL A 259 -63.16 4.26 -34.59
C VAL A 259 -62.05 4.69 -33.64
N ALA A 260 -62.24 4.48 -32.33
CA ALA A 260 -61.25 4.83 -31.31
C ALA A 260 -59.94 4.05 -31.51
N ASN A 261 -60.00 2.75 -31.76
CA ASN A 261 -58.80 1.93 -32.02
C ASN A 261 -58.09 2.34 -33.32
N ARG A 262 -58.84 2.69 -34.36
CA ARG A 262 -58.28 3.18 -35.62
C ARG A 262 -57.56 4.52 -35.42
N GLU A 263 -58.14 5.44 -34.65
CA GLU A 263 -57.50 6.70 -34.29
C GLU A 263 -56.22 6.48 -33.47
N CYS A 264 -56.23 5.53 -32.53
CA CYS A 264 -55.01 5.16 -31.79
C CYS A 264 -53.91 4.72 -32.75
N ARG A 265 -54.25 3.86 -33.72
CA ARG A 265 -53.32 3.35 -34.73
C ARG A 265 -52.76 4.43 -35.65
N TYR A 266 -53.57 5.42 -36.03
CA TYR A 266 -53.08 6.58 -36.78
C TYR A 266 -52.07 7.41 -35.98
N SER A 267 -52.22 7.50 -34.66
CA SER A 267 -51.24 8.10 -33.75
C SER A 267 -50.06 7.18 -33.41
N GLY A 268 -49.98 6.00 -34.03
CA GLY A 268 -48.90 5.03 -33.86
C GLY A 268 -49.12 4.00 -32.74
N GLY A 269 -50.31 3.94 -32.13
CA GLY A 269 -50.62 3.05 -31.00
C GLY A 269 -51.84 2.16 -31.18
N TYR A 270 -52.44 1.76 -30.07
CA TYR A 270 -53.69 1.03 -30.00
C TYR A 270 -54.45 1.44 -28.72
N LEU A 271 -55.62 0.89 -28.43
CA LEU A 271 -56.34 1.24 -27.20
C LEU A 271 -55.71 0.57 -25.97
N VAL A 272 -55.72 1.24 -24.82
CA VAL A 272 -55.09 0.70 -23.59
C VAL A 272 -55.59 -0.71 -23.23
N GLU A 273 -54.63 -1.61 -23.03
CA GLU A 273 -54.75 -2.90 -22.37
C GLU A 273 -53.96 -2.80 -21.07
N LEU A 274 -54.54 -3.24 -19.95
CA LEU A 274 -53.91 -3.14 -18.63
C LEU A 274 -53.48 -4.54 -18.21
N ASP A 275 -52.17 -4.73 -18.10
CA ASP A 275 -51.54 -6.04 -17.87
C ASP A 275 -51.52 -6.39 -16.37
N ASP A 276 -51.40 -5.39 -15.49
CA ASP A 276 -51.34 -5.57 -14.04
C ASP A 276 -51.89 -4.38 -13.22
N ASP A 277 -52.03 -4.60 -11.91
CA ASP A 277 -52.61 -3.63 -10.96
C ASP A 277 -51.77 -2.33 -10.87
N ASP A 278 -50.45 -2.42 -11.01
CA ASP A 278 -49.57 -1.25 -11.00
C ASP A 278 -49.79 -0.37 -12.24
N GLU A 279 -49.92 -1.00 -13.42
CA GLU A 279 -50.25 -0.32 -14.66
C GLU A 279 -51.63 0.31 -14.59
N TYR A 280 -52.62 -0.42 -14.07
CA TYR A 280 -53.96 0.11 -13.80
C TYR A 280 -53.89 1.36 -12.93
N GLN A 281 -53.20 1.29 -11.80
CA GLN A 281 -53.12 2.41 -10.85
C GLN A 281 -52.43 3.62 -11.48
N PHE A 282 -51.32 3.40 -12.20
CA PHE A 282 -50.62 4.46 -12.92
C PHE A 282 -51.53 5.18 -13.93
N VAL A 283 -52.25 4.40 -14.75
CA VAL A 283 -53.17 4.93 -15.76
C VAL A 283 -54.35 5.65 -15.11
N TYR A 284 -54.91 5.08 -14.05
CA TYR A 284 -56.01 5.67 -13.29
C TYR A 284 -55.60 7.02 -12.69
N ASP A 285 -54.44 7.09 -12.02
CA ASP A 285 -53.90 8.32 -11.44
C ASP A 285 -53.63 9.37 -12.51
N PHE A 286 -53.10 8.95 -13.67
CA PHE A 286 -52.89 9.85 -14.80
C PHE A 286 -54.22 10.46 -15.27
N VAL A 287 -55.24 9.63 -15.54
CA VAL A 287 -56.55 10.05 -16.06
C VAL A 287 -57.32 10.91 -15.07
N THR A 288 -57.33 10.52 -13.79
CA THR A 288 -58.02 11.27 -12.74
C THR A 288 -57.36 12.64 -12.54
N ARG A 289 -56.04 12.73 -12.63
CA ARG A 289 -55.32 14.02 -12.52
C ARG A 289 -55.65 14.98 -13.65
N ILE A 290 -55.78 14.51 -14.89
CA ILE A 290 -56.05 15.40 -16.03
C ILE A 290 -57.54 15.78 -16.17
N ARG A 291 -58.48 14.96 -15.68
CA ARG A 291 -59.92 15.15 -15.94
C ARG A 291 -60.84 15.16 -14.73
N GLY A 292 -60.40 14.69 -13.57
CA GLY A 292 -61.28 14.46 -12.42
C GLY A 292 -62.39 13.42 -12.68
N SER A 293 -62.34 12.69 -13.79
CA SER A 293 -63.28 11.61 -14.10
C SER A 293 -62.71 10.28 -13.64
N ASN A 294 -63.54 9.48 -12.99
CA ASN A 294 -63.17 8.15 -12.47
C ASN A 294 -63.47 7.03 -13.48
N THR A 295 -63.76 7.36 -14.75
CA THR A 295 -64.12 6.36 -15.78
C THR A 295 -63.44 6.65 -17.11
N PHE A 296 -62.88 5.61 -17.73
CA PHE A 296 -62.29 5.64 -19.07
C PHE A 296 -62.52 4.31 -19.79
N TRP A 297 -62.45 4.34 -21.13
CA TRP A 297 -62.58 3.13 -21.95
C TRP A 297 -61.25 2.39 -22.08
N THR A 298 -61.29 1.06 -21.96
CA THR A 298 -60.17 0.14 -22.22
C THR A 298 -60.60 -0.96 -23.19
N VAL A 299 -59.64 -1.67 -23.79
CA VAL A 299 -59.96 -2.89 -24.54
C VAL A 299 -60.17 -4.03 -23.55
N ALA A 300 -61.43 -4.34 -23.26
CA ALA A 300 -61.78 -5.61 -22.64
C ALA A 300 -62.35 -6.53 -23.71
N SER A 301 -61.56 -7.52 -24.16
CA SER A 301 -62.07 -8.59 -25.01
C SER A 301 -63.15 -9.37 -24.26
N ALA A 302 -64.37 -9.42 -24.80
CA ALA A 302 -65.52 -10.11 -24.21
C ALA A 302 -65.33 -11.64 -24.02
N VAL A 303 -64.18 -12.19 -24.42
CA VAL A 303 -63.84 -13.60 -24.29
C VAL A 303 -63.54 -14.00 -22.84
N HIS A 304 -63.24 -13.04 -21.95
CA HIS A 304 -63.25 -13.26 -20.50
C HIS A 304 -64.42 -12.49 -19.85
N ARG A 305 -65.54 -13.19 -19.66
CA ARG A 305 -66.71 -12.69 -18.92
C ARG A 305 -66.32 -12.31 -17.49
N LYS A 306 -66.07 -11.02 -17.26
CA LYS A 306 -66.55 -10.15 -16.16
C LYS A 306 -65.54 -9.02 -15.88
N CYS A 307 -65.67 -7.92 -16.62
CA CYS A 307 -65.29 -6.60 -16.12
C CYS A 307 -66.44 -5.63 -16.42
N TYR A 308 -67.32 -5.44 -15.43
CA TYR A 308 -68.20 -4.28 -15.36
C TYR A 308 -67.71 -3.42 -14.21
N MET A 309 -67.34 -2.17 -14.47
CA MET A 309 -67.34 -1.15 -13.43
C MET A 309 -67.84 0.18 -13.99
N SER A 310 -68.97 0.60 -13.44
CA SER A 310 -69.48 1.96 -13.45
C SER A 310 -69.75 2.32 -12.00
N ARG A 311 -69.27 3.48 -11.56
CA ARG A 311 -69.94 4.23 -10.50
C ARG A 311 -70.15 5.66 -10.99
N GLY A 312 -71.22 5.81 -11.77
CA GLY A 312 -72.03 7.02 -11.92
C GLY A 312 -71.33 8.30 -12.40
N SER A 313 -71.42 8.58 -13.70
CA SER A 313 -71.52 9.93 -14.30
C SER A 313 -71.36 9.81 -15.82
N SER A 314 -72.29 10.38 -16.58
CA SER A 314 -72.32 10.34 -18.04
C SER A 314 -71.47 11.46 -18.66
N SER A 315 -70.16 11.25 -18.71
CA SER A 315 -69.25 11.93 -19.65
C SER A 315 -67.96 11.10 -19.80
N CYS A 316 -67.83 10.39 -20.92
CA CYS A 316 -66.84 9.32 -21.08
C CYS A 316 -65.63 9.77 -21.93
N CYS A 317 -64.40 9.57 -21.43
CA CYS A 317 -63.15 9.82 -22.16
C CYS A 317 -62.55 8.52 -22.72
N SER A 318 -61.92 8.59 -23.90
CA SER A 318 -61.21 7.48 -24.55
C SER A 318 -59.71 7.58 -24.28
N LEU A 319 -59.06 6.45 -23.97
CA LEU A 319 -57.63 6.39 -23.70
C LEU A 319 -56.89 5.56 -24.77
N GLN A 320 -55.87 6.14 -25.38
CA GLN A 320 -55.03 5.53 -26.41
C GLN A 320 -53.66 5.17 -25.80
N MET A 321 -53.10 4.01 -26.12
CA MET A 321 -51.76 3.60 -25.71
C MET A 321 -50.93 3.10 -26.90
N LEU A 322 -49.73 3.65 -27.09
CA LEU A 322 -48.75 3.03 -27.98
C LEU A 322 -48.13 1.81 -27.30
N HIS A 323 -48.50 0.61 -27.73
CA HIS A 323 -47.66 -0.57 -27.54
C HIS A 323 -47.50 -1.34 -28.87
N VAL A 324 -46.33 -1.95 -29.05
CA VAL A 324 -45.88 -2.50 -30.33
C VAL A 324 -45.87 -4.02 -30.19
N PRO A 325 -46.51 -4.75 -31.11
CA PRO A 325 -46.01 -6.03 -31.55
C PRO A 325 -45.75 -5.91 -33.05
N CYS A 326 -44.56 -5.45 -33.44
CA CYS A 326 -44.00 -5.70 -34.76
C CYS A 326 -42.51 -5.36 -34.77
N GLN A 327 -41.74 -6.34 -35.19
CA GLN A 327 -40.41 -6.18 -35.73
C GLN A 327 -40.37 -5.06 -36.78
N PHE A 328 -39.28 -4.30 -36.75
CA PHE A 328 -38.55 -3.72 -37.87
C PHE A 328 -39.29 -3.44 -39.18
N GLN A 329 -39.20 -2.20 -39.63
CA GLN A 329 -39.00 -1.91 -41.04
C GLN A 329 -37.50 -1.61 -41.23
N LEU A 330 -36.75 -2.61 -41.71
CA LEU A 330 -35.47 -2.39 -42.37
C LEU A 330 -35.78 -1.75 -43.74
N LEU A 331 -35.26 -0.54 -43.97
CA LEU A 331 -34.99 -0.03 -45.30
C LEU A 331 -33.48 0.21 -45.37
N PHE A 332 -32.78 -0.56 -46.20
CA PHE A 332 -31.47 -0.18 -46.71
C PHE A 332 -31.64 0.84 -47.84
N SER A 333 -30.80 1.88 -47.86
CA SER A 333 -30.32 2.52 -49.10
C SER A 333 -29.18 3.50 -48.77
N SER A 334 -28.00 3.14 -49.27
CA SER A 334 -26.67 3.81 -49.30
C SER A 334 -26.03 4.22 -47.98
#